data_AF-A0A925G963-F1
#
_entry.id   AF-A0A925G963-F1
#
_cell.length_a   1.000
_cell.length_b   1.000
_cell.length_c   1.000
_cell.angle_alpha   90.00
_cell.angle_beta   90.00
_cell.angle_gamma   90.00
#
_symmetry.space_group_name_H-M   'P 1'
#
loop_
_entity.id
_entity.type
_entity.pdbx_description
1 polymer ?
#
loop_
_entity_poly.entity_id
_entity_poly.type
_entity_poly.pdbx_seq_one_letter_code
_entity_poly.pdbx_strand_id
1 'polypeptide(L)'
;MKKILPLFLLCLLTIVSCKKYDYSIDSKGEALGTFKMSSPSSNTMIVLNSATPNVKVKLSWTASTPGVSVPPTYKWVAILKGGDFAAPYLEMVSDNNGLAPTLTLTYKQIDDLLKAKTIAEGVKVDLIWSVFADNGSVKVKSEDEFNVSITRAGDGVSNFVLYGPLSSTTVVEINPNSTTEMLNFKWQKSVAGKIGSAITYKVKFISENGNFNTPLFQFVSNNNGSDSTFSISNKDFDAALTAAGLADQATPAVLKWSVEATSGAFTKFSDYVNQFSIKREVKLFMVGGDTPIGWTAEDAIQMIPDASNPGTYFAYIKLTTGNGGFKFLNQRQWPGGALNSSDWGMKPGTPGDAAEQGESNIENYGATGIYRVTFDQKNLKYYVEADKGRMGAVGGATPKGWSPPDIFPTQGLFYVSANKFLGFVNLQGASEYKFIDNDAWGNGTLTGSRDYGKGATDGLMLESQESNINSPASTGDYRLIWDG
;
A
#
# COMPACT_ATOMS: atom_id res chain seq x y z
N MET A 1 -42.71 -13.73 -79.74
CA MET A 1 -43.64 -14.68 -80.42
C MET A 1 -44.44 -15.42 -79.37
N LYS A 2 -45.77 -15.45 -79.54
CA LYS A 2 -46.76 -16.21 -78.75
C LYS A 2 -46.64 -17.73 -79.00
N LYS A 3 -47.03 -18.53 -77.99
CA LYS A 3 -47.88 -19.76 -78.00
C LYS A 3 -47.83 -20.37 -76.58
N ILE A 4 -48.85 -20.32 -75.72
CA ILE A 4 -50.16 -21.04 -75.69
C ILE A 4 -49.94 -22.57 -75.62
N LEU A 5 -50.30 -23.35 -74.59
CA LEU A 5 -51.63 -23.77 -74.03
C LEU A 5 -51.36 -24.55 -72.66
N PRO A 6 -52.32 -25.15 -71.91
CA PRO A 6 -52.67 -24.79 -70.51
C PRO A 6 -52.83 -26.03 -69.59
N LEU A 7 -53.26 -25.85 -68.33
CA LEU A 7 -54.22 -26.77 -67.68
C LEU A 7 -54.83 -26.13 -66.41
N PHE A 8 -56.17 -25.99 -66.43
CA PHE A 8 -57.20 -26.20 -65.38
C PHE A 8 -56.81 -26.02 -63.88
N LEU A 9 -57.62 -25.51 -62.95
CA LEU A 9 -59.04 -25.16 -62.83
C LEU A 9 -59.28 -24.71 -61.37
N LEU A 10 -60.36 -23.94 -61.17
CA LEU A 10 -61.23 -23.92 -59.98
C LEU A 10 -60.95 -22.92 -58.83
N CYS A 11 -61.72 -21.83 -58.88
CA CYS A 11 -62.25 -21.13 -57.71
C CYS A 11 -63.11 -22.07 -56.86
N LEU A 12 -62.99 -22.01 -55.53
CA LEU A 12 -64.18 -21.95 -54.67
C LEU A 12 -63.88 -21.30 -53.31
N LEU A 13 -64.77 -20.38 -52.93
CA LEU A 13 -64.73 -19.52 -51.76
C LEU A 13 -64.95 -20.26 -50.43
N THR A 14 -64.17 -19.79 -49.46
CA THR A 14 -64.39 -19.64 -48.02
C THR A 14 -65.79 -19.88 -47.45
N ILE A 15 -65.86 -20.78 -46.46
CA ILE A 15 -66.74 -20.63 -45.30
C ILE A 15 -65.84 -20.79 -44.06
N VAL A 16 -65.57 -19.67 -43.39
CA VAL A 16 -64.84 -19.64 -42.11
C VAL A 16 -65.80 -20.18 -41.05
N SER A 17 -65.58 -21.41 -40.61
CA SER A 17 -66.13 -21.91 -39.37
C SER A 17 -65.38 -21.26 -38.21
N CYS A 18 -66.05 -20.36 -37.48
CA CYS A 18 -65.64 -20.00 -36.13
C CYS A 18 -65.64 -21.28 -35.29
N LYS A 19 -64.46 -21.85 -35.02
CA LYS A 19 -64.30 -22.72 -33.85
C LYS A 19 -64.57 -21.86 -32.63
N LYS A 20 -65.75 -22.04 -32.04
CA LYS A 20 -66.06 -21.60 -30.68
C LYS A 20 -65.03 -22.30 -29.79
N TYR A 21 -64.07 -21.55 -29.26
CA TYR A 21 -63.25 -22.03 -28.16
C TYR A 21 -64.17 -22.09 -26.95
N ASP A 22 -64.59 -23.30 -26.58
CA ASP A 22 -65.16 -23.52 -25.25
C ASP A 22 -64.03 -23.29 -24.25
N TYR A 23 -63.99 -22.09 -23.67
CA TYR A 23 -63.34 -21.90 -22.39
C TYR A 23 -64.19 -22.67 -21.39
N SER A 24 -63.65 -23.78 -20.86
CA SER A 24 -64.14 -24.31 -19.59
C SER A 24 -64.04 -23.15 -18.58
N ILE A 25 -65.20 -22.63 -18.18
CA ILE A 25 -65.32 -21.61 -17.12
C ILE A 25 -65.44 -22.28 -15.75
N ASP A 26 -64.92 -23.50 -15.61
CA ASP A 26 -64.69 -24.06 -14.29
C ASP A 26 -63.52 -23.27 -13.70
N SER A 27 -63.85 -22.20 -12.97
CA SER A 27 -62.91 -21.59 -12.03
C SER A 27 -62.45 -22.71 -11.11
N LYS A 28 -61.22 -23.23 -11.31
CA LYS A 28 -60.65 -24.32 -10.51
C LYS A 28 -60.25 -23.88 -9.09
N GLY A 29 -60.87 -22.83 -8.57
CA GLY A 29 -60.49 -22.17 -7.33
C GLY A 29 -59.22 -21.34 -7.47
N GLU A 30 -58.87 -20.65 -6.38
CA GLU A 30 -57.59 -19.95 -6.27
C GLU A 30 -56.41 -20.95 -6.24
N ALA A 31 -55.27 -20.55 -6.79
CA ALA A 31 -54.04 -21.34 -6.81
C ALA A 31 -52.82 -20.43 -6.58
N LEU A 32 -51.67 -21.03 -6.28
CA LEU A 32 -50.40 -20.33 -6.15
C LEU A 32 -49.32 -21.03 -6.99
N GLY A 33 -48.65 -20.26 -7.85
CA GLY A 33 -47.54 -20.73 -8.65
C GLY A 33 -46.30 -21.05 -7.80
N THR A 34 -45.41 -21.89 -8.31
CA THR A 34 -44.13 -22.15 -7.65
C THR A 34 -43.24 -20.91 -7.65
N PHE A 35 -42.32 -20.86 -6.69
CA PHE A 35 -41.42 -19.73 -6.51
C PHE A 35 -40.14 -20.17 -5.81
N LYS A 36 -39.07 -19.38 -6.00
CA LYS A 36 -37.70 -19.73 -5.59
C LYS A 36 -37.07 -18.67 -4.72
N MET A 37 -36.22 -19.10 -3.80
CA MET A 37 -35.46 -18.21 -2.94
C MET A 37 -34.23 -17.70 -3.68
N SER A 38 -33.81 -16.47 -3.40
CA SER A 38 -32.73 -15.81 -4.13
C SER A 38 -31.62 -15.26 -3.24
N SER A 39 -31.95 -14.74 -2.05
CA SER A 39 -30.96 -14.16 -1.13
C SER A 39 -31.37 -14.32 0.32
N PRO A 40 -30.42 -14.47 1.27
CA PRO A 40 -29.01 -14.79 1.02
C PRO A 40 -28.87 -16.18 0.35
N SER A 41 -27.78 -16.45 -0.37
CA SER A 41 -27.56 -17.76 -0.97
C SER A 41 -27.43 -18.85 0.10
N SER A 42 -27.73 -20.10 -0.26
CA SER A 42 -27.54 -21.24 0.65
C SER A 42 -26.09 -21.31 1.16
N ASN A 43 -25.95 -21.72 2.42
CA ASN A 43 -24.70 -21.78 3.20
C ASN A 43 -24.10 -20.42 3.57
N THR A 44 -24.87 -19.34 3.52
CA THR A 44 -24.41 -18.02 4.02
C THR A 44 -24.14 -18.07 5.52
N MET A 45 -23.02 -17.46 5.94
CA MET A 45 -22.69 -17.25 7.34
C MET A 45 -22.89 -15.79 7.72
N ILE A 46 -23.66 -15.54 8.78
CA ILE A 46 -23.95 -14.20 9.30
C ILE A 46 -23.42 -14.13 10.73
N VAL A 47 -22.49 -13.22 10.99
CA VAL A 47 -22.05 -12.90 12.35
C VAL A 47 -22.66 -11.57 12.74
N LEU A 48 -23.54 -11.57 13.74
CA LEU A 48 -24.20 -10.35 14.19
C LEU A 48 -23.23 -9.47 14.98
N ASN A 49 -23.23 -8.17 14.68
CA ASN A 49 -22.35 -7.19 15.32
C ASN A 49 -23.19 -6.22 16.17
N SER A 50 -23.02 -6.25 17.48
CA SER A 50 -23.78 -5.39 18.40
C SER A 50 -23.39 -3.91 18.32
N ALA A 51 -22.24 -3.58 17.73
CA ALA A 51 -21.84 -2.18 17.48
C ALA A 51 -22.50 -1.58 16.22
N THR A 52 -23.14 -2.40 15.38
CA THR A 52 -23.86 -1.95 14.17
C THR A 52 -25.27 -2.55 14.10
N PRO A 53 -26.12 -2.31 15.13
CA PRO A 53 -27.38 -3.02 15.31
C PRO A 53 -28.39 -2.81 14.18
N ASN A 54 -28.27 -1.70 13.44
CA ASN A 54 -29.18 -1.30 12.37
C ASN A 54 -28.81 -1.88 10.99
N VAL A 55 -27.71 -2.63 10.86
CA VAL A 55 -27.37 -3.32 9.61
C VAL A 55 -28.49 -4.28 9.25
N LYS A 56 -28.95 -4.23 8.00
CA LYS A 56 -30.10 -4.99 7.50
C LYS A 56 -29.63 -6.24 6.76
N VAL A 57 -30.23 -7.38 7.09
CA VAL A 57 -30.23 -8.61 6.30
C VAL A 57 -31.53 -8.63 5.52
N LYS A 58 -31.41 -8.61 4.19
CA LYS A 58 -32.55 -8.72 3.28
C LYS A 58 -32.62 -10.13 2.73
N LEU A 59 -33.69 -10.83 3.08
CA LEU A 59 -34.07 -12.10 2.49
C LEU A 59 -35.02 -11.84 1.32
N SER A 60 -34.85 -12.54 0.21
CA SER A 60 -35.66 -12.35 -0.99
C SER A 60 -35.94 -13.65 -1.72
N TRP A 61 -37.07 -13.66 -2.42
CA TRP A 61 -37.55 -14.75 -3.28
C TRP A 61 -38.31 -14.16 -4.47
N THR A 62 -38.61 -14.99 -5.47
CA THR A 62 -39.53 -14.59 -6.54
C THR A 62 -40.96 -14.59 -6.02
N ALA A 63 -41.82 -13.69 -6.50
CA ALA A 63 -43.23 -13.73 -6.13
C ALA A 63 -43.90 -15.01 -6.68
N SER A 64 -44.75 -15.64 -5.87
CA SER A 64 -45.68 -16.65 -6.34
C SER A 64 -46.80 -15.97 -7.16
N THR A 65 -47.16 -16.57 -8.29
CA THR A 65 -48.22 -16.04 -9.14
C THR A 65 -49.59 -16.50 -8.63
N PRO A 66 -50.55 -15.58 -8.34
CA PRO A 66 -51.90 -15.98 -8.00
C PRO A 66 -52.61 -16.59 -9.21
N GLY A 67 -53.41 -17.63 -8.96
CA GLY A 67 -54.15 -18.34 -10.00
C GLY A 67 -55.31 -17.53 -10.59
N VAL A 68 -56.03 -16.78 -9.75
CA VAL A 68 -57.14 -15.93 -10.20
C VAL A 68 -56.94 -14.48 -9.75
N SER A 69 -57.10 -14.16 -8.45
CA SER A 69 -57.11 -12.75 -8.02
C SER A 69 -56.56 -12.49 -6.62
N VAL A 70 -56.57 -13.47 -5.71
CA VAL A 70 -56.11 -13.23 -4.34
C VAL A 70 -54.57 -13.26 -4.29
N PRO A 71 -53.90 -12.14 -3.98
CA PRO A 71 -52.45 -12.10 -3.94
C PRO A 71 -51.91 -12.97 -2.78
N PRO A 72 -50.75 -13.62 -2.96
CA PRO A 72 -50.11 -14.34 -1.87
C PRO A 72 -49.64 -13.39 -0.76
N THR A 73 -49.78 -13.84 0.47
CA THR A 73 -49.00 -13.37 1.61
C THR A 73 -47.89 -14.37 1.91
N TYR A 74 -46.77 -13.91 2.47
CA TYR A 74 -45.60 -14.74 2.72
C TYR A 74 -45.23 -14.79 4.20
N LYS A 75 -44.84 -15.99 4.63
CA LYS A 75 -44.18 -16.24 5.90
C LYS A 75 -42.83 -16.88 5.66
N TRP A 76 -41.79 -16.24 6.16
CA TRP A 76 -40.47 -16.83 6.27
C TRP A 76 -40.43 -17.77 7.48
N VAL A 77 -39.89 -18.97 7.28
CA VAL A 77 -39.76 -19.98 8.32
C VAL A 77 -38.34 -20.56 8.34
N ALA A 78 -37.84 -20.85 9.53
CA ALA A 78 -36.58 -21.57 9.69
C ALA A 78 -36.69 -22.67 10.74
N ILE A 79 -35.95 -23.74 10.52
CA ILE A 79 -35.84 -24.91 11.39
C ILE A 79 -34.38 -25.18 11.73
N LEU A 80 -34.14 -25.90 12.82
CA LEU A 80 -32.85 -26.52 13.08
C LEU A 80 -32.67 -27.74 12.17
N LYS A 81 -31.44 -28.22 12.02
CA LYS A 81 -31.16 -29.47 11.30
C LYS A 81 -31.98 -30.63 11.88
N GLY A 82 -32.74 -31.32 11.02
CA GLY A 82 -33.63 -32.41 11.43
C GLY A 82 -34.97 -31.96 12.03
N GLY A 83 -35.25 -30.65 12.05
CA GLY A 83 -36.55 -30.10 12.42
C GLY A 83 -37.61 -30.24 11.32
N ASP A 84 -38.81 -29.71 11.59
CA ASP A 84 -39.97 -29.79 10.70
C ASP A 84 -40.52 -28.39 10.39
N PHE A 85 -40.71 -28.08 9.12
CA PHE A 85 -41.28 -26.80 8.67
C PHE A 85 -42.75 -26.61 9.04
N ALA A 86 -43.46 -27.68 9.42
CA ALA A 86 -44.80 -27.58 9.99
C ALA A 86 -44.77 -27.04 11.43
N ALA A 87 -43.65 -27.17 12.14
CA ALA A 87 -43.41 -26.65 13.48
C ALA A 87 -42.12 -25.81 13.50
N PRO A 88 -42.13 -24.64 12.84
CA PRO A 88 -40.91 -23.90 12.58
C PRO A 88 -40.25 -23.41 13.87
N TYR A 89 -38.92 -23.43 13.89
CA TYR A 89 -38.14 -22.88 15.00
C TYR A 89 -38.29 -21.36 15.05
N LEU A 90 -38.24 -20.69 13.90
CA LEU A 90 -38.53 -19.26 13.74
C LEU A 90 -39.57 -19.06 12.65
N GLU A 91 -40.49 -18.13 12.86
CA GLU A 91 -41.52 -17.75 11.88
C GLU A 91 -41.66 -16.23 11.88
N MET A 92 -41.63 -15.62 10.70
CA MET A 92 -41.78 -14.17 10.52
C MET A 92 -42.67 -13.87 9.31
N VAL A 93 -43.58 -12.91 9.46
CA VAL A 93 -44.34 -12.35 8.34
C VAL A 93 -43.40 -11.50 7.48
N SER A 94 -43.52 -11.59 6.15
CA SER A 94 -42.66 -10.82 5.23
C SER A 94 -42.96 -9.31 5.25
N ASP A 95 -42.12 -8.53 4.56
CA ASP A 95 -42.27 -7.08 4.46
C ASP A 95 -43.64 -6.70 3.86
N ASN A 96 -44.07 -5.45 4.07
CA ASN A 96 -45.37 -4.95 3.64
C ASN A 96 -46.55 -5.83 4.14
N ASN A 97 -46.51 -6.18 5.43
CA ASN A 97 -47.51 -7.03 6.10
C ASN A 97 -47.75 -8.38 5.38
N GLY A 98 -46.68 -9.01 4.91
CA GLY A 98 -46.75 -10.30 4.23
C GLY A 98 -46.86 -10.19 2.70
N LEU A 99 -47.09 -9.02 2.12
CA LEU A 99 -47.35 -8.92 0.68
C LEU A 99 -46.07 -8.83 -0.17
N ALA A 100 -44.95 -8.39 0.41
CA ALA A 100 -43.70 -8.29 -0.33
C ALA A 100 -42.98 -9.65 -0.38
N PRO A 101 -42.33 -10.01 -1.50
CA PRO A 101 -41.51 -11.21 -1.61
C PRO A 101 -40.11 -11.01 -0.99
N THR A 102 -40.05 -10.25 0.10
CA THR A 102 -38.83 -9.94 0.84
C THR A 102 -39.12 -9.90 2.33
N LEU A 103 -38.11 -10.22 3.13
CA LEU A 103 -38.12 -9.97 4.58
C LEU A 103 -36.84 -9.23 4.93
N THR A 104 -36.97 -8.06 5.58
CA THR A 104 -35.82 -7.23 5.95
C THR A 104 -35.72 -7.14 7.47
N LEU A 105 -34.68 -7.75 8.04
CA LEU A 105 -34.42 -7.75 9.47
C LEU A 105 -33.10 -7.03 9.77
N THR A 106 -33.09 -6.21 10.81
CA THR A 106 -31.86 -5.65 11.36
C THR A 106 -31.08 -6.69 12.18
N TYR A 107 -29.77 -6.52 12.34
CA TYR A 107 -28.97 -7.37 13.23
C TYR A 107 -29.56 -7.44 14.63
N LYS A 108 -30.07 -6.32 15.15
CA LYS A 108 -30.75 -6.30 16.44
C LYS A 108 -31.99 -7.19 16.46
N GLN A 109 -32.84 -7.11 15.44
CA GLN A 109 -34.04 -7.96 15.36
C GLN A 109 -33.68 -9.45 15.29
N ILE A 110 -32.65 -9.82 14.53
CA ILE A 110 -32.18 -11.21 14.46
C ILE A 110 -31.62 -11.65 15.83
N ASP A 111 -30.84 -10.80 16.50
CA ASP A 111 -30.29 -11.11 17.83
C ASP A 111 -31.40 -11.34 18.87
N ASP A 112 -32.40 -10.46 18.90
CA ASP A 112 -33.54 -10.56 19.81
C ASP A 112 -34.35 -11.84 19.55
N LEU A 113 -34.52 -12.26 18.28
CA LEU A 113 -35.18 -13.52 17.92
C LEU A 113 -34.39 -14.73 18.44
N LEU A 114 -33.07 -14.75 18.27
CA LEU A 114 -32.23 -15.84 18.78
C LEU A 114 -32.17 -15.86 20.31
N LYS A 115 -32.15 -14.67 20.94
CA LYS A 115 -32.24 -14.53 22.40
C LYS A 115 -33.54 -15.11 22.95
N ALA A 116 -34.68 -14.84 22.29
CA ALA A 116 -35.97 -15.38 22.68
C ALA A 116 -36.03 -16.92 22.60
N LYS A 117 -35.11 -17.53 21.84
CA LYS A 117 -34.90 -18.99 21.79
C LYS A 117 -33.82 -19.50 22.74
N THR A 118 -33.37 -18.66 23.68
CA THR A 118 -32.37 -19.00 24.71
C THR A 118 -31.00 -19.37 24.11
N ILE A 119 -30.69 -18.93 22.89
CA ILE A 119 -29.35 -19.07 22.32
C ILE A 119 -28.43 -18.08 23.03
N ALA A 120 -27.31 -18.56 23.59
CA ALA A 120 -26.34 -17.70 24.27
C ALA A 120 -25.58 -16.79 23.29
N GLU A 121 -25.04 -15.69 23.80
CA GLU A 121 -24.23 -14.74 23.01
C GLU A 121 -22.99 -15.42 22.41
N GLY A 122 -22.61 -15.04 21.19
CA GLY A 122 -21.46 -15.62 20.48
C GLY A 122 -21.66 -17.07 20.00
N VAL A 123 -22.80 -17.70 20.31
CA VAL A 123 -23.10 -19.06 19.84
C VAL A 123 -23.56 -19.02 18.38
N LYS A 124 -22.99 -19.92 17.58
CA LYS A 124 -23.42 -20.20 16.21
C LYS A 124 -24.62 -21.15 16.21
N VAL A 125 -25.67 -20.79 15.48
CA VAL A 125 -26.80 -21.65 15.17
C VAL A 125 -26.86 -21.91 13.67
N ASP A 126 -27.02 -23.18 13.29
CA ASP A 126 -27.20 -23.59 11.90
C ASP A 126 -28.71 -23.83 11.65
N LEU A 127 -29.27 -23.10 10.67
CA LEU A 127 -30.69 -23.10 10.33
C LEU A 127 -30.89 -23.52 8.87
N ILE A 128 -32.01 -24.19 8.61
CA ILE A 128 -32.53 -24.41 7.26
C ILE A 128 -33.78 -23.56 7.14
N TRP A 129 -33.87 -22.71 6.13
CA TRP A 129 -34.99 -21.80 5.94
C TRP A 129 -35.69 -21.99 4.60
N SER A 130 -36.97 -21.65 4.60
CA SER A 130 -37.89 -21.70 3.47
C SER A 130 -38.96 -20.62 3.62
N VAL A 131 -39.80 -20.45 2.61
CA VAL A 131 -40.89 -19.48 2.63
C VAL A 131 -42.19 -20.19 2.27
N PHE A 132 -43.26 -19.89 3.00
CA PHE A 132 -44.61 -20.27 2.63
C PHE A 132 -45.33 -19.08 2.03
N ALA A 133 -45.98 -19.29 0.88
CA ALA A 133 -46.96 -18.39 0.29
C ALA A 133 -48.37 -18.90 0.59
N ASP A 134 -49.27 -18.00 0.95
CA ASP A 134 -50.64 -18.30 1.38
C ASP A 134 -51.61 -17.23 0.85
N ASN A 135 -52.68 -17.65 0.19
CA ASN A 135 -53.76 -16.77 -0.30
C ASN A 135 -55.12 -17.05 0.39
N GLY A 136 -55.11 -17.74 1.53
CA GLY A 136 -56.29 -18.14 2.31
C GLY A 136 -56.98 -19.40 1.81
N SER A 137 -56.75 -19.81 0.56
CA SER A 137 -57.30 -21.06 -0.02
C SER A 137 -56.23 -22.13 -0.20
N VAL A 138 -55.04 -21.72 -0.61
CA VAL A 138 -53.90 -22.59 -0.91
C VAL A 138 -52.66 -22.07 -0.21
N LYS A 139 -51.88 -23.00 0.34
CA LYS A 139 -50.56 -22.74 0.92
C LYS A 139 -49.51 -23.54 0.16
N VAL A 140 -48.52 -22.86 -0.40
CA VAL A 140 -47.39 -23.50 -1.10
C VAL A 140 -46.07 -23.09 -0.46
N LYS A 141 -45.13 -24.03 -0.39
CA LYS A 141 -43.76 -23.80 0.07
C LYS A 141 -42.88 -23.43 -1.13
N SER A 142 -41.82 -22.67 -0.90
CA SER A 142 -40.77 -22.44 -1.92
C SER A 142 -40.18 -23.77 -2.40
N GLU A 143 -39.74 -23.80 -3.66
CA GLU A 143 -39.16 -25.03 -4.24
C GLU A 143 -37.80 -25.38 -3.61
N ASP A 144 -37.10 -24.38 -3.11
CA ASP A 144 -35.77 -24.53 -2.51
C ASP A 144 -35.83 -24.43 -0.97
N GLU A 145 -34.81 -24.99 -0.34
CA GLU A 145 -34.46 -24.83 1.08
C GLU A 145 -33.01 -24.37 1.17
N PHE A 146 -32.73 -23.32 1.94
CA PHE A 146 -31.39 -22.75 2.06
C PHE A 146 -30.85 -22.94 3.47
N ASN A 147 -29.56 -23.30 3.57
CA ASN A 147 -28.86 -23.30 4.84
C ASN A 147 -28.38 -21.89 5.16
N VAL A 148 -28.44 -21.50 6.43
CA VAL A 148 -27.83 -20.28 6.94
C VAL A 148 -27.26 -20.54 8.32
N SER A 149 -26.03 -20.13 8.54
CA SER A 149 -25.42 -20.14 9.87
C SER A 149 -25.45 -18.73 10.43
N ILE A 150 -25.97 -18.56 11.64
CA ILE A 150 -26.03 -17.25 12.31
C ILE A 150 -25.30 -17.35 13.64
N THR A 151 -24.27 -16.54 13.83
CA THR A 151 -23.62 -16.35 15.12
C THR A 151 -24.28 -15.18 15.83
N ARG A 152 -24.88 -15.46 16.99
CA ARG A 152 -25.56 -14.46 17.83
C ARG A 152 -24.58 -13.37 18.27
N ALA A 153 -25.04 -12.12 18.39
CA ALA A 153 -24.18 -11.02 18.78
C ALA A 153 -23.69 -11.24 20.22
N GLY A 154 -22.38 -11.13 20.42
CA GLY A 154 -21.80 -10.94 21.74
C GLY A 154 -21.46 -9.47 21.90
N ASP A 155 -20.17 -9.19 21.92
CA ASP A 155 -19.69 -7.83 21.70
C ASP A 155 -19.65 -7.49 20.20
N GLY A 156 -19.15 -6.31 19.87
CA GLY A 156 -19.09 -5.81 18.52
C GLY A 156 -18.03 -4.74 18.36
N VAL A 157 -17.70 -4.44 17.12
CA VAL A 157 -16.76 -3.37 16.77
C VAL A 157 -17.41 -2.50 15.69
N SER A 158 -17.50 -1.20 15.93
CA SER A 158 -18.06 -0.25 14.95
C SER A 158 -17.21 -0.20 13.68
N ASN A 159 -17.81 0.29 12.60
CA ASN A 159 -17.06 0.64 11.39
C ASN A 159 -15.98 1.68 11.68
N PHE A 160 -14.89 1.61 10.93
CA PHE A 160 -13.74 2.50 11.06
C PHE A 160 -12.84 2.46 9.82
N VAL A 161 -12.25 3.61 9.50
CA VAL A 161 -11.42 3.83 8.32
C VAL A 161 -9.96 4.10 8.65
N LEU A 162 -9.08 3.89 7.68
CA LEU A 162 -7.65 4.16 7.78
C LEU A 162 -7.37 5.62 7.36
N TYR A 163 -6.54 6.33 8.13
CA TYR A 163 -6.16 7.71 7.84
C TYR A 163 -4.77 7.83 7.21
N GLY A 164 -3.86 6.89 7.47
CA GLY A 164 -2.53 6.94 6.88
C GLY A 164 -1.62 5.81 7.36
N PRO A 165 -0.62 5.37 6.56
CA PRO A 165 -0.34 5.82 5.19
C PRO A 165 -1.48 5.46 4.21
N LEU A 166 -1.86 6.39 3.35
CA LEU A 166 -2.91 6.19 2.33
C LEU A 166 -2.40 5.34 1.18
N SER A 167 -3.33 4.77 0.41
CA SER A 167 -2.97 4.07 -0.82
C SER A 167 -2.20 4.97 -1.78
N SER A 168 -1.03 4.52 -2.26
CA SER A 168 -0.19 5.26 -3.19
C SER A 168 0.65 4.33 -4.08
N THR A 169 0.94 4.78 -5.30
CA THR A 169 1.94 4.16 -6.19
C THR A 169 3.33 4.76 -6.00
N THR A 170 3.46 5.86 -5.26
CA THR A 170 4.76 6.46 -4.91
C THR A 170 5.49 5.54 -3.94
N VAL A 171 6.76 5.30 -4.23
CA VAL A 171 7.66 4.54 -3.35
C VAL A 171 8.07 5.45 -2.19
N VAL A 172 7.86 4.98 -0.96
CA VAL A 172 8.38 5.61 0.25
C VAL A 172 9.79 5.08 0.50
N GLU A 173 10.76 5.97 0.55
CA GLU A 173 12.14 5.63 0.90
C GLU A 173 12.34 5.71 2.41
N ILE A 174 12.91 4.65 2.99
CA ILE A 174 13.24 4.59 4.41
C ILE A 174 14.72 4.29 4.59
N ASN A 175 15.34 4.85 5.64
CA ASN A 175 16.67 4.42 6.05
C ASN A 175 16.58 3.16 6.92
N PRO A 176 17.00 1.97 6.44
CA PRO A 176 16.86 0.72 7.19
C PRO A 176 17.72 0.67 8.46
N ASN A 177 18.68 1.60 8.62
CA ASN A 177 19.46 1.70 9.85
C ASN A 177 18.84 2.65 10.89
N SER A 178 17.80 3.41 10.52
CA SER A 178 17.27 4.47 11.39
C SER A 178 16.34 3.94 12.47
N THR A 179 16.69 4.23 13.71
CA THR A 179 15.93 3.96 14.93
C THR A 179 15.07 5.16 15.37
N THR A 180 15.17 6.30 14.68
CA THR A 180 14.43 7.55 14.98
C THR A 180 13.45 7.98 13.91
N GLU A 181 13.72 7.68 12.64
CA GLU A 181 12.75 7.89 11.58
C GLU A 181 11.63 6.85 11.76
N MET A 182 10.39 7.32 11.89
CA MET A 182 9.25 6.47 12.21
C MET A 182 8.25 6.42 11.06
N LEU A 183 7.77 5.21 10.74
CA LEU A 183 6.54 5.01 10.01
C LEU A 183 5.37 5.11 10.99
N ASN A 184 4.37 5.92 10.62
CA ASN A 184 3.21 6.19 11.47
C ASN A 184 1.93 5.74 10.77
N PHE A 185 1.18 4.89 11.46
CA PHE A 185 -0.10 4.36 11.03
C PHE A 185 -1.21 4.90 11.92
N LYS A 186 -2.27 5.42 11.32
CA LYS A 186 -3.39 6.03 12.05
C LYS A 186 -4.71 5.62 11.43
N TRP A 187 -5.70 5.38 12.28
CA TRP A 187 -7.06 5.03 11.89
C TRP A 187 -8.07 5.68 12.82
N GLN A 188 -9.34 5.63 12.41
CA GLN A 188 -10.46 6.02 13.24
C GLN A 188 -10.60 5.06 14.42
N LYS A 189 -10.73 5.58 15.65
CA LYS A 189 -11.05 4.76 16.82
C LYS A 189 -12.46 4.17 16.68
N SER A 190 -12.56 2.86 16.87
CA SER A 190 -13.82 2.11 16.86
C SER A 190 -14.51 2.22 18.22
N VAL A 191 -15.80 1.87 18.26
CA VAL A 191 -16.61 1.79 19.47
C VAL A 191 -17.06 0.33 19.65
N ALA A 192 -16.97 -0.16 20.89
CA ALA A 192 -17.41 -1.50 21.23
C ALA A 192 -18.93 -1.57 21.25
N GLY A 193 -19.48 -2.74 20.91
CA GLY A 193 -20.94 -2.96 20.92
C GLY A 193 -21.49 -2.96 22.35
N LYS A 194 -20.73 -3.46 23.31
CA LYS A 194 -21.05 -3.44 24.74
C LYS A 194 -20.43 -2.22 25.42
N ILE A 195 -21.24 -1.53 26.21
CA ILE A 195 -20.81 -0.40 27.02
C ILE A 195 -19.73 -0.87 28.01
N GLY A 196 -18.60 -0.17 28.03
CA GLY A 196 -17.47 -0.46 28.92
C GLY A 196 -16.48 -1.51 28.41
N SER A 197 -16.77 -2.19 27.30
CA SER A 197 -15.80 -3.09 26.66
C SER A 197 -14.62 -2.32 26.08
N ALA A 198 -13.42 -2.87 26.23
CA ALA A 198 -12.21 -2.36 25.60
C ALA A 198 -12.07 -2.87 24.16
N ILE A 199 -11.50 -2.03 23.29
CA ILE A 199 -11.10 -2.42 21.94
C ILE A 199 -9.59 -2.46 21.88
N THR A 200 -9.06 -3.52 21.28
CA THR A 200 -7.64 -3.64 20.95
C THR A 200 -7.44 -3.75 19.45
N TYR A 201 -6.28 -3.31 18.96
CA TYR A 201 -5.94 -3.27 17.54
C TYR A 201 -4.65 -4.02 17.24
N LYS A 202 -4.66 -4.72 16.10
CA LYS A 202 -3.46 -5.25 15.44
C LYS A 202 -3.37 -4.70 14.02
N VAL A 203 -2.23 -4.12 13.67
CA VAL A 203 -1.93 -3.71 12.30
C VAL A 203 -1.32 -4.92 11.59
N LYS A 204 -1.90 -5.33 10.46
CA LYS A 204 -1.48 -6.50 9.69
C LYS A 204 -1.02 -6.08 8.30
N PHE A 205 0.07 -6.69 7.85
CA PHE A 205 0.68 -6.43 6.55
C PHE A 205 0.70 -7.71 5.72
N ILE A 206 0.38 -7.58 4.44
CA ILE A 206 0.38 -8.67 3.46
C ILE A 206 1.10 -8.21 2.19
N SER A 207 1.53 -9.16 1.37
CA SER A 207 1.93 -8.89 -0.01
C SER A 207 0.71 -8.50 -0.86
N GLU A 208 0.95 -8.05 -2.09
CA GLU A 208 -0.10 -7.65 -3.05
C GLU A 208 -1.26 -8.67 -3.18
N ASN A 209 -0.94 -9.97 -3.14
CA ASN A 209 -1.89 -11.07 -3.26
C ASN A 209 -2.03 -11.89 -1.96
N GLY A 210 -1.57 -11.37 -0.83
CA GLY A 210 -1.59 -12.07 0.45
C GLY A 210 -2.97 -12.10 1.11
N ASN A 211 -3.05 -12.72 2.29
CA ASN A 211 -4.29 -12.88 3.06
C ASN A 211 -4.10 -12.38 4.49
N PHE A 212 -4.98 -11.50 4.98
CA PHE A 212 -4.87 -10.93 6.34
C PHE A 212 -5.07 -11.93 7.47
N ASN A 213 -5.59 -13.13 7.18
CA ASN A 213 -5.63 -14.24 8.13
C ASN A 213 -4.27 -14.94 8.29
N THR A 214 -3.37 -14.75 7.32
CA THR A 214 -1.98 -15.25 7.30
C THR A 214 -1.04 -14.11 6.88
N PRO A 215 -0.90 -13.06 7.71
CA PRO A 215 -0.13 -11.88 7.36
C PRO A 215 1.37 -12.20 7.22
N LEU A 216 2.09 -11.39 6.44
CA LEU A 216 3.56 -11.42 6.40
C LEU A 216 4.13 -11.11 7.79
N PHE A 217 3.57 -10.08 8.43
CA PHE A 217 3.85 -9.70 9.79
C PHE A 217 2.71 -8.84 10.33
N GLN A 218 2.66 -8.72 11.66
CA GLN A 218 1.65 -7.92 12.35
C GLN A 218 2.23 -7.31 13.61
N PHE A 219 1.64 -6.19 14.03
CA PHE A 219 2.04 -5.49 15.24
C PHE A 219 0.81 -5.15 16.08
N VAL A 220 0.98 -5.20 17.40
CA VAL A 220 -0.01 -4.65 18.34
C VAL A 220 0.10 -3.12 18.28
N SER A 221 -1.04 -2.41 18.27
CA SER A 221 -1.00 -0.95 18.25
C SER A 221 -0.42 -0.36 19.54
N ASN A 222 -0.18 0.96 19.55
CA ASN A 222 0.37 1.65 20.71
C ASN A 222 -0.51 1.46 21.96
N ASN A 223 0.07 1.66 23.14
CA ASN A 223 -0.59 1.47 24.43
C ASN A 223 -1.21 0.06 24.58
N ASN A 224 -0.40 -0.96 24.28
CA ASN A 224 -0.78 -2.38 24.33
C ASN A 224 -2.05 -2.70 23.54
N GLY A 225 -2.23 -2.07 22.37
CA GLY A 225 -3.34 -2.31 21.48
C GLY A 225 -4.50 -1.33 21.64
N SER A 226 -4.50 -0.45 22.66
CA SER A 226 -5.67 0.39 22.97
C SER A 226 -5.78 1.66 22.11
N ASP A 227 -4.66 2.10 21.53
CA ASP A 227 -4.62 3.32 20.75
C ASP A 227 -4.96 3.05 19.28
N SER A 228 -5.57 4.05 18.63
CA SER A 228 -5.86 4.02 17.19
C SER A 228 -4.69 4.51 16.33
N THR A 229 -3.48 4.26 16.83
CA THR A 229 -2.20 4.63 16.23
C THR A 229 -1.18 3.53 16.44
N PHE A 230 -0.28 3.36 15.48
CA PHE A 230 0.88 2.50 15.59
C PHE A 230 2.08 3.21 14.98
N SER A 231 3.20 3.20 15.69
CA SER A 231 4.45 3.80 15.23
C SER A 231 5.56 2.76 15.30
N ILE A 232 6.37 2.66 14.26
CA ILE A 232 7.50 1.74 14.17
C ILE A 232 8.70 2.44 13.54
N SER A 233 9.90 2.15 14.04
CA SER A 233 11.13 2.69 13.47
C SER A 233 11.39 2.10 12.08
N ASN A 234 12.08 2.84 11.22
CA ASN A 234 12.48 2.33 9.90
C ASN A 234 13.31 1.05 10.02
N LYS A 235 14.17 0.94 11.04
CA LYS A 235 14.98 -0.25 11.33
C LYS A 235 14.13 -1.46 11.71
N ASP A 236 13.18 -1.30 12.63
CA ASP A 236 12.32 -2.42 13.04
C ASP A 236 11.40 -2.86 11.91
N PHE A 237 10.95 -1.92 11.07
CA PHE A 237 10.16 -2.24 9.89
C PHE A 237 11.00 -3.00 8.84
N ASP A 238 12.25 -2.60 8.59
CA ASP A 238 13.17 -3.35 7.73
C ASP A 238 13.45 -4.76 8.27
N ALA A 239 13.66 -4.90 9.58
CA ALA A 239 13.83 -6.21 10.20
C ALA A 239 12.61 -7.11 9.97
N ALA A 240 11.39 -6.57 10.08
CA ALA A 240 10.16 -7.30 9.78
C ALA A 240 10.03 -7.70 8.31
N LEU A 241 10.41 -6.81 7.38
CA LEU A 241 10.47 -7.14 5.95
C LEU A 241 11.46 -8.28 5.67
N THR A 242 12.66 -8.19 6.23
CA THR A 242 13.71 -9.19 6.08
C THR A 242 13.27 -10.55 6.66
N ALA A 243 12.67 -10.56 7.85
CA ALA A 243 12.13 -11.77 8.47
C ALA A 243 10.99 -12.40 7.65
N ALA A 244 10.25 -11.59 6.90
CA ALA A 244 9.22 -12.04 5.96
C ALA A 244 9.77 -12.48 4.59
N GLY A 245 11.09 -12.57 4.43
CA GLY A 245 11.76 -13.02 3.20
C GLY A 245 11.98 -11.91 2.15
N LEU A 246 11.71 -10.65 2.49
CA LEU A 246 11.94 -9.50 1.61
C LEU A 246 13.30 -8.86 1.89
N ALA A 247 14.38 -9.63 1.79
CA ALA A 247 15.73 -9.21 2.21
C ALA A 247 16.43 -8.23 1.25
N ASP A 248 16.01 -8.16 -0.02
CA ASP A 248 16.62 -7.25 -1.00
C ASP A 248 16.16 -5.80 -0.77
N GLN A 249 17.05 -4.98 -0.21
CA GLN A 249 16.78 -3.58 0.12
C GLN A 249 16.59 -2.69 -1.13
N ALA A 250 17.20 -3.05 -2.26
CA ALA A 250 17.11 -2.29 -3.50
C ALA A 250 15.78 -2.48 -4.22
N THR A 251 15.16 -3.65 -4.07
CA THR A 251 13.84 -3.95 -4.64
C THR A 251 12.71 -3.37 -3.77
N PRO A 252 11.83 -2.51 -4.33
CA PRO A 252 10.68 -2.00 -3.58
C PRO A 252 9.73 -3.12 -3.12
N ALA A 253 9.40 -3.13 -1.83
CA ALA A 253 8.40 -4.01 -1.24
C ALA A 253 7.01 -3.38 -1.37
N VAL A 254 6.13 -3.97 -2.19
CA VAL A 254 4.72 -3.58 -2.31
C VAL A 254 3.90 -4.31 -1.25
N LEU A 255 3.24 -3.56 -0.38
CA LEU A 255 2.51 -4.08 0.77
C LEU A 255 1.09 -3.54 0.80
N LYS A 256 0.16 -4.39 1.26
CA LYS A 256 -1.17 -3.96 1.70
C LYS A 256 -1.25 -4.07 3.22
N TRP A 257 -1.93 -3.11 3.83
CA TRP A 257 -2.14 -3.10 5.27
C TRP A 257 -3.60 -2.83 5.64
N SER A 258 -4.00 -3.44 6.75
CA SER A 258 -5.32 -3.28 7.37
C SER A 258 -5.16 -3.41 8.88
N VAL A 259 -6.18 -2.98 9.61
CA VAL A 259 -6.21 -3.06 11.07
C VAL A 259 -7.31 -4.03 11.48
N GLU A 260 -6.95 -5.06 12.25
CA GLU A 260 -7.90 -5.93 12.95
C GLU A 260 -8.21 -5.32 14.31
N ALA A 261 -9.46 -4.93 14.51
CA ALA A 261 -9.98 -4.48 15.78
C ALA A 261 -10.71 -5.62 16.50
N THR A 262 -10.51 -5.73 17.80
CA THR A 262 -11.05 -6.82 18.63
C THR A 262 -11.78 -6.24 19.84
N SER A 263 -13.02 -6.69 20.08
CA SER A 263 -13.78 -6.45 21.31
C SER A 263 -14.35 -7.76 21.82
N GLY A 264 -13.95 -8.20 23.01
CA GLY A 264 -14.26 -9.54 23.51
C GLY A 264 -13.79 -10.63 22.52
N ALA A 265 -14.70 -11.50 22.09
CA ALA A 265 -14.44 -12.53 21.08
C ALA A 265 -14.70 -12.07 19.63
N PHE A 266 -15.19 -10.84 19.44
CA PHE A 266 -15.54 -10.31 18.12
C PHE A 266 -14.33 -9.61 17.49
N THR A 267 -14.03 -9.93 16.24
CA THR A 267 -13.00 -9.25 15.45
C THR A 267 -13.58 -8.67 14.17
N LYS A 268 -13.03 -7.55 13.72
CA LYS A 268 -13.38 -6.92 12.45
C LYS A 268 -12.17 -6.17 11.88
N PHE A 269 -11.94 -6.33 10.58
CA PHE A 269 -10.98 -5.52 9.84
C PHE A 269 -11.52 -4.12 9.54
N SER A 270 -10.61 -3.18 9.32
CA SER A 270 -10.94 -1.84 8.79
C SER A 270 -11.76 -1.95 7.51
N ASP A 271 -12.62 -0.95 7.27
CA ASP A 271 -13.57 -1.00 6.14
C ASP A 271 -12.88 -0.94 4.77
N TYR A 272 -11.62 -0.49 4.75
CA TYR A 272 -10.76 -0.44 3.57
C TYR A 272 -9.37 -0.99 3.88
N VAL A 273 -8.67 -1.35 2.81
CA VAL A 273 -7.27 -1.79 2.80
C VAL A 273 -6.45 -0.72 2.08
N ASN A 274 -5.33 -0.33 2.66
CA ASN A 274 -4.41 0.61 2.02
C ASN A 274 -3.19 -0.13 1.45
N GLN A 275 -2.66 0.38 0.33
CA GLN A 275 -1.49 -0.18 -0.35
C GLN A 275 -0.37 0.85 -0.48
N PHE A 276 0.86 0.44 -0.22
CA PHE A 276 2.02 1.32 -0.36
C PHE A 276 3.27 0.52 -0.72
N SER A 277 4.26 1.20 -1.26
CA SER A 277 5.55 0.62 -1.63
C SER A 277 6.66 1.21 -0.79
N ILE A 278 7.55 0.38 -0.26
CA ILE A 278 8.73 0.83 0.47
C ILE A 278 9.99 0.41 -0.26
N LYS A 279 10.95 1.34 -0.42
CA LYS A 279 12.33 1.04 -0.80
C LYS A 279 13.24 1.42 0.37
N ARG A 280 14.27 0.61 0.60
CA ARG A 280 15.19 0.79 1.72
C ARG A 280 16.49 1.34 1.19
N GLU A 281 16.81 2.55 1.63
CA GLU A 281 18.00 3.27 1.20
C GLU A 281 18.88 3.55 2.41
N VAL A 282 20.06 2.93 2.42
CA VAL A 282 21.04 3.15 3.49
C VAL A 282 21.59 4.57 3.36
N LYS A 283 21.60 5.32 4.47
CA LYS A 283 22.23 6.65 4.55
C LYS A 283 23.53 6.56 5.35
N LEU A 284 24.59 7.19 4.84
CA LEU A 284 25.89 7.34 5.50
C LEU A 284 26.16 8.83 5.75
N PHE A 285 26.91 9.10 6.82
CA PHE A 285 27.28 10.44 7.26
C PHE A 285 28.78 10.50 7.55
N MET A 286 29.33 11.70 7.55
CA MET A 286 30.73 11.97 7.89
C MET A 286 30.82 13.04 8.98
N VAL A 287 31.68 12.80 9.97
CA VAL A 287 31.90 13.64 11.14
C VAL A 287 33.37 13.65 11.51
N GLY A 288 33.90 14.76 12.03
CA GLY A 288 35.31 14.82 12.42
C GLY A 288 35.85 16.23 12.56
N GLY A 289 36.94 16.37 13.30
CA GLY A 289 37.63 17.64 13.47
C GLY A 289 38.27 18.16 12.18
N ASP A 290 38.63 17.27 11.24
CA ASP A 290 39.11 17.70 9.91
C ASP A 290 37.94 18.19 9.02
N THR A 291 36.69 17.87 9.36
CA THR A 291 35.49 18.32 8.62
C THR A 291 35.01 19.69 9.10
N PRO A 292 34.17 20.41 8.32
CA PRO A 292 33.64 21.72 8.73
C PRO A 292 32.71 21.69 9.96
N ILE A 293 32.25 20.51 10.40
CA ILE A 293 31.27 20.37 11.48
C ILE A 293 31.85 19.81 12.79
N GLY A 294 33.14 19.45 12.83
CA GLY A 294 33.78 18.95 14.04
C GLY A 294 33.29 17.57 14.49
N TRP A 295 33.37 17.26 15.79
CA TRP A 295 33.01 15.95 16.35
C TRP A 295 31.55 15.83 16.83
N THR A 296 30.68 16.76 16.42
CA THR A 296 29.25 16.73 16.75
C THR A 296 28.52 15.78 15.79
N ALA A 297 28.16 14.59 16.26
CA ALA A 297 27.53 13.56 15.42
C ALA A 297 26.16 13.99 14.88
N GLU A 298 25.42 14.80 15.64
CA GLU A 298 24.11 15.34 15.28
C GLU A 298 24.17 16.24 14.04
N ASP A 299 25.32 16.87 13.80
CA ASP A 299 25.60 17.77 12.67
C ASP A 299 26.32 17.05 11.51
N ALA A 300 26.49 15.72 11.59
CA ALA A 300 27.24 14.95 10.60
C ALA A 300 26.69 15.13 9.18
N ILE A 301 27.60 15.32 8.23
CA ILE A 301 27.31 15.63 6.84
C ILE A 301 26.87 14.35 6.13
N GLN A 302 25.70 14.37 5.50
CA GLN A 302 25.22 13.21 4.74
C GLN A 302 26.06 13.02 3.46
N MET A 303 26.44 11.78 3.20
CA MET A 303 27.13 11.37 1.98
C MET A 303 26.11 11.00 0.90
N ILE A 304 26.50 11.17 -0.35
CA ILE A 304 25.73 10.86 -1.55
C ILE A 304 25.92 9.37 -1.87
N PRO A 305 24.83 8.58 -2.03
CA PRO A 305 24.95 7.20 -2.47
C PRO A 305 25.45 7.12 -3.92
N ASP A 306 26.41 6.24 -4.16
CA ASP A 306 26.93 5.97 -5.51
C ASP A 306 25.99 5.00 -6.24
N ALA A 307 25.20 5.53 -7.18
CA ALA A 307 24.26 4.75 -7.98
C ALA A 307 24.95 3.71 -8.89
N SER A 308 26.20 3.95 -9.28
CA SER A 308 26.99 3.04 -10.12
C SER A 308 27.63 1.92 -9.28
N ASN A 309 27.82 2.15 -7.98
CA ASN A 309 28.47 1.22 -7.05
C ASN A 309 27.65 1.03 -5.76
N PRO A 310 26.58 0.20 -5.77
CA PRO A 310 25.71 0.02 -4.60
C PRO A 310 26.47 -0.37 -3.33
N GLY A 311 26.19 0.35 -2.23
CA GLY A 311 26.90 0.21 -0.95
C GLY A 311 28.12 1.13 -0.80
N THR A 312 28.37 1.99 -1.79
CA THR A 312 29.40 3.04 -1.73
C THR A 312 28.73 4.41 -1.59
N TYR A 313 29.36 5.29 -0.83
CA TYR A 313 28.93 6.68 -0.63
C TYR A 313 30.09 7.62 -0.86
N PHE A 314 29.83 8.83 -1.35
CA PHE A 314 30.85 9.85 -1.49
C PHE A 314 30.37 11.22 -1.02
N ALA A 315 31.30 12.13 -0.74
CA ALA A 315 31.00 13.51 -0.45
C ALA A 315 32.09 14.42 -1.02
N TYR A 316 31.70 15.58 -1.54
CA TYR A 316 32.62 16.66 -1.83
C TYR A 316 32.66 17.60 -0.64
N ILE A 317 33.81 17.70 0.02
CA ILE A 317 33.91 18.39 1.30
C ILE A 317 35.22 19.15 1.43
N LYS A 318 35.19 20.29 2.12
CA LYS A 318 36.40 20.93 2.60
C LYS A 318 36.97 20.16 3.78
N LEU A 319 38.19 19.63 3.65
CA LEU A 319 38.94 19.07 4.76
C LEU A 319 40.06 20.03 5.18
N THR A 320 40.20 20.20 6.48
CA THR A 320 41.38 20.81 7.11
C THR A 320 42.39 19.72 7.47
N THR A 321 43.59 20.09 7.92
CA THR A 321 44.62 19.12 8.36
C THR A 321 45.01 19.40 9.80
N GLY A 322 45.36 18.35 10.54
CA GLY A 322 45.84 18.44 11.92
C GLY A 322 44.76 18.66 12.98
N ASN A 323 43.47 18.46 12.67
CA ASN A 323 42.36 18.64 13.60
C ASN A 323 41.78 17.30 14.11
N GLY A 324 42.56 16.23 14.01
CA GLY A 324 42.23 14.92 14.58
C GLY A 324 41.44 13.99 13.67
N GLY A 325 41.26 14.33 12.38
CA GLY A 325 40.66 13.44 11.40
C GLY A 325 39.13 13.42 11.39
N PHE A 326 38.57 12.38 10.77
CA PHE A 326 37.15 12.14 10.64
C PHE A 326 36.80 10.64 10.67
N LYS A 327 35.50 10.36 10.77
CA LYS A 327 34.88 9.03 10.76
C LYS A 327 33.59 9.06 9.94
N PHE A 328 33.10 7.87 9.59
CA PHE A 328 31.79 7.67 8.99
C PHE A 328 30.80 7.17 10.03
N LEU A 329 29.53 7.54 9.90
CA LEU A 329 28.43 7.08 10.74
C LEU A 329 27.26 6.60 9.89
N ASN A 330 26.52 5.58 10.34
CA ASN A 330 25.26 5.16 9.70
C ASN A 330 24.03 5.94 10.21
N GLN A 331 24.21 6.79 11.22
CA GLN A 331 23.21 7.67 11.82
C GLN A 331 23.92 8.93 12.33
N ARG A 332 23.19 10.03 12.57
CA ARG A 332 23.74 11.23 13.20
C ARG A 332 23.86 11.09 14.73
N GLN A 333 24.53 10.03 15.19
CA GLN A 333 24.82 9.75 16.59
C GLN A 333 26.01 8.79 16.73
N TRP A 334 26.78 8.93 17.81
CA TRP A 334 27.86 8.01 18.17
C TRP A 334 27.36 6.63 18.64
N PRO A 335 28.16 5.55 18.46
CA PRO A 335 27.88 4.25 19.08
C PRO A 335 27.69 4.33 20.60
N GLY A 336 26.87 3.42 21.13
CA GLY A 336 26.49 3.43 22.55
C GLY A 336 25.37 4.42 22.91
N GLY A 337 24.95 5.28 21.96
CA GLY A 337 23.78 6.13 22.10
C GLY A 337 22.45 5.38 21.91
N ALA A 338 21.33 6.10 22.07
CA ALA A 338 19.97 5.58 21.98
C ALA A 338 19.63 4.96 20.61
N LEU A 339 20.36 5.33 19.56
CA LEU A 339 20.13 4.89 18.17
C LEU A 339 20.90 3.62 17.81
N ASN A 340 21.77 3.13 18.70
CA ASN A 340 22.65 1.98 18.47
C ASN A 340 23.36 2.07 17.11
N SER A 341 23.99 3.22 16.88
CA SER A 341 24.71 3.56 15.66
C SER A 341 26.04 2.82 15.57
N SER A 342 26.52 2.63 14.35
CA SER A 342 27.88 2.16 14.07
C SER A 342 28.69 3.32 13.51
N ASP A 343 29.99 3.33 13.84
CA ASP A 343 30.97 4.20 13.23
C ASP A 343 32.05 3.40 12.50
N TRP A 344 32.67 4.03 11.51
CA TRP A 344 33.81 3.46 10.80
C TRP A 344 34.93 4.49 10.73
N GLY A 345 36.15 4.02 10.96
CA GLY A 345 37.38 4.79 10.86
C GLY A 345 38.44 4.02 10.08
N MET A 346 39.67 4.52 10.10
CA MET A 346 40.82 3.85 9.50
C MET A 346 41.17 2.59 10.31
N LYS A 347 41.34 1.46 9.63
CA LYS A 347 41.99 0.28 10.22
C LYS A 347 43.41 0.67 10.64
N PRO A 348 43.80 0.51 11.92
CA PRO A 348 45.05 1.05 12.43
C PRO A 348 46.26 0.70 11.55
N GLY A 349 47.01 1.73 11.15
CA GLY A 349 48.22 1.60 10.35
C GLY A 349 48.02 1.22 8.87
N THR A 350 46.78 1.17 8.38
CA THR A 350 46.49 0.80 6.98
C THR A 350 45.63 1.86 6.28
N PRO A 351 46.22 3.00 5.86
CA PRO A 351 45.48 4.02 5.12
C PRO A 351 44.76 3.46 3.90
N GLY A 352 43.48 3.80 3.76
CA GLY A 352 42.57 3.30 2.71
C GLY A 352 41.74 2.08 3.12
N ASP A 353 42.07 1.41 4.21
CA ASP A 353 41.28 0.34 4.81
C ASP A 353 40.45 0.88 5.97
N ALA A 354 39.16 0.59 5.99
CA ALA A 354 38.27 0.94 7.08
C ALA A 354 38.08 -0.22 8.08
N ALA A 355 37.70 0.13 9.31
CA ALA A 355 37.26 -0.81 10.33
C ALA A 355 36.09 -0.20 11.12
N GLU A 356 35.18 -1.05 11.59
CA GLU A 356 34.05 -0.67 12.48
C GLU A 356 34.41 -0.74 13.97
N GLN A 357 35.48 -1.47 14.31
CA GLN A 357 35.89 -1.71 15.69
C GLN A 357 37.42 -1.64 15.81
N GLY A 358 37.90 -0.99 16.87
CA GLY A 358 39.33 -0.79 17.12
C GLY A 358 39.99 0.12 16.09
N GLU A 359 39.20 0.95 15.42
CA GLU A 359 39.58 1.89 14.38
C GLU A 359 40.27 3.15 14.92
N SER A 360 41.08 3.76 14.08
CA SER A 360 41.64 5.11 14.27
C SER A 360 40.83 6.12 13.47
N ASN A 361 40.95 7.40 13.81
CA ASN A 361 40.39 8.45 12.97
C ASN A 361 41.08 8.45 11.59
N ILE A 362 40.32 8.75 10.54
CA ILE A 362 40.88 8.96 9.20
C ILE A 362 41.40 10.40 9.16
N GLU A 363 42.71 10.59 9.10
CA GLU A 363 43.29 11.93 9.00
C GLU A 363 43.37 12.40 7.54
N ASN A 364 43.17 13.70 7.33
CA ASN A 364 43.59 14.33 6.09
C ASN A 364 45.11 14.58 6.10
N TYR A 365 45.83 13.63 5.52
CA TYR A 365 47.28 13.70 5.34
C TYR A 365 47.73 14.71 4.26
N GLY A 366 46.79 15.29 3.51
CA GLY A 366 47.08 16.30 2.49
C GLY A 366 46.99 17.74 3.01
N ALA A 367 47.02 18.70 2.08
CA ALA A 367 46.81 20.11 2.40
C ALA A 367 45.34 20.39 2.79
N THR A 368 45.09 21.51 3.46
CA THR A 368 43.70 21.99 3.59
C THR A 368 43.15 22.30 2.19
N GLY A 369 42.00 21.72 1.85
CA GLY A 369 41.46 21.79 0.49
C GLY A 369 40.08 21.17 0.39
N ILE A 370 39.53 21.15 -0.82
CA ILE A 370 38.31 20.42 -1.12
C ILE A 370 38.71 19.03 -1.62
N TYR A 371 38.02 18.01 -1.14
CA TYR A 371 38.26 16.62 -1.44
C TYR A 371 36.98 15.95 -1.88
N ARG A 372 37.10 14.94 -2.72
CA ARG A 372 36.09 13.88 -2.79
C ARG A 372 36.48 12.79 -1.81
N VAL A 373 35.63 12.52 -0.84
CA VAL A 373 35.80 11.41 0.11
C VAL A 373 34.82 10.33 -0.27
N THR A 374 35.31 9.11 -0.49
CA THR A 374 34.48 7.95 -0.87
C THR A 374 34.62 6.86 0.20
N PHE A 375 33.51 6.25 0.60
CA PHE A 375 33.46 5.11 1.51
C PHE A 375 32.72 3.95 0.83
N ASP A 376 33.45 2.87 0.55
CA ASP A 376 32.91 1.59 0.12
C ASP A 376 32.67 0.75 1.39
N GLN A 377 31.43 0.82 1.89
CA GLN A 377 31.04 0.16 3.13
C GLN A 377 31.14 -1.37 3.01
N LYS A 378 30.87 -1.91 1.82
CA LYS A 378 30.85 -3.35 1.57
C LYS A 378 32.24 -3.95 1.67
N ASN A 379 33.24 -3.29 1.07
CA ASN A 379 34.61 -3.79 1.05
C ASN A 379 35.48 -3.18 2.16
N LEU A 380 34.91 -2.31 3.00
CA LEU A 380 35.59 -1.56 4.06
C LEU A 380 36.82 -0.84 3.51
N LYS A 381 36.62 -0.05 2.45
CA LYS A 381 37.65 0.80 1.84
C LYS A 381 37.21 2.25 1.87
N TYR A 382 38.17 3.17 1.97
CA TYR A 382 37.91 4.58 1.81
C TYR A 382 38.97 5.27 0.95
N TYR A 383 38.59 6.38 0.33
CA TYR A 383 39.43 7.17 -0.55
C TYR A 383 39.28 8.65 -0.21
N VAL A 384 40.39 9.38 -0.15
CA VAL A 384 40.44 10.82 0.14
C VAL A 384 41.19 11.50 -1.01
N GLU A 385 40.45 12.05 -1.96
CA GLU A 385 40.96 12.41 -3.30
C GLU A 385 40.95 13.92 -3.50
N ALA A 386 42.13 14.55 -3.41
CA ALA A 386 42.29 16.02 -3.54
C ALA A 386 42.08 16.51 -4.98
N ASP A 387 42.49 15.71 -5.97
CA ASP A 387 42.39 15.98 -7.40
C ASP A 387 40.94 15.96 -7.91
N LYS A 388 40.03 15.37 -7.13
CA LYS A 388 38.60 15.21 -7.45
C LYS A 388 37.69 16.04 -6.56
N GLY A 389 38.22 16.85 -5.65
CA GLY A 389 37.43 17.78 -4.83
C GLY A 389 36.98 19.03 -5.57
N ARG A 390 36.53 18.92 -6.82
CA ARG A 390 36.21 20.06 -7.69
C ARG A 390 35.00 19.73 -8.56
N MET A 391 34.43 20.75 -9.20
CA MET A 391 33.31 20.59 -10.12
C MET A 391 33.46 21.61 -11.25
N GLY A 392 33.15 21.23 -12.48
CA GLY A 392 33.20 22.10 -13.66
C GLY A 392 32.09 21.71 -14.63
N ALA A 393 31.72 22.63 -15.52
CA ALA A 393 30.87 22.28 -16.67
C ALA A 393 31.75 21.78 -17.82
N VAL A 394 31.26 20.87 -18.65
CA VAL A 394 31.93 20.38 -19.88
C VAL A 394 30.89 20.16 -20.96
N GLY A 395 31.19 20.47 -22.20
CA GLY A 395 30.32 20.17 -23.34
C GLY A 395 30.26 21.28 -24.36
N GLY A 396 29.54 21.03 -25.46
CA GLY A 396 29.46 21.91 -26.61
C GLY A 396 28.84 23.27 -26.31
N ALA A 397 28.09 23.41 -25.21
CA ALA A 397 27.60 24.71 -24.75
C ALA A 397 28.68 25.51 -24.04
N THR A 398 29.77 24.90 -23.59
CA THR A 398 30.79 25.55 -22.75
C THR A 398 32.01 26.01 -23.58
N PRO A 399 32.76 27.03 -23.14
CA PRO A 399 33.94 27.54 -23.85
C PRO A 399 35.02 26.49 -24.15
N LYS A 400 35.08 25.42 -23.36
CA LYS A 400 36.09 24.34 -23.46
C LYS A 400 35.59 23.10 -24.21
N GLY A 401 34.33 23.10 -24.69
CA GLY A 401 33.78 21.99 -25.46
C GLY A 401 33.75 20.67 -24.67
N TRP A 402 33.76 19.55 -25.40
CA TRP A 402 33.73 18.18 -24.85
C TRP A 402 35.13 17.65 -24.45
N SER A 403 36.02 18.51 -23.95
CA SER A 403 37.40 18.17 -23.57
C SER A 403 37.60 18.33 -22.05
N PRO A 404 37.37 17.27 -21.24
CA PRO A 404 37.58 17.30 -19.79
C PRO A 404 38.95 17.84 -19.32
N PRO A 405 40.09 17.54 -19.98
CA PRO A 405 41.39 18.06 -19.55
C PRO A 405 41.48 19.59 -19.56
N ASP A 406 40.67 20.27 -20.38
CA ASP A 406 40.74 21.72 -20.57
C ASP A 406 39.83 22.52 -19.61
N ILE A 407 39.04 21.82 -18.78
CA ILE A 407 38.05 22.45 -17.88
C ILE A 407 38.74 23.17 -16.73
N PHE A 408 39.67 22.51 -16.05
CA PHE A 408 40.28 23.02 -14.84
C PHE A 408 41.64 23.67 -15.09
N PRO A 409 42.01 24.72 -14.33
CA PRO A 409 41.21 25.37 -13.28
C PRO A 409 40.21 26.42 -13.81
N THR A 410 40.27 26.77 -15.10
CA THR A 410 39.66 28.01 -15.63
C THR A 410 38.14 28.04 -15.73
N GLN A 411 37.49 26.88 -15.81
CA GLN A 411 36.02 26.71 -15.88
C GLN A 411 35.49 25.96 -14.64
N GLY A 412 36.32 25.83 -13.60
CA GLY A 412 35.90 25.26 -12.33
C GLY A 412 34.86 26.13 -11.63
N LEU A 413 33.84 25.49 -11.07
CA LEU A 413 32.86 26.09 -10.19
C LEU A 413 33.48 26.28 -8.80
N PHE A 414 32.95 27.26 -8.06
CA PHE A 414 33.36 27.53 -6.69
C PHE A 414 32.65 26.60 -5.73
N TYR A 415 33.39 26.04 -4.78
CA TYR A 415 32.83 25.32 -3.65
C TYR A 415 32.02 26.28 -2.75
N VAL A 416 30.77 25.92 -2.44
CA VAL A 416 29.87 26.70 -1.59
C VAL A 416 29.77 26.07 -0.20
N SER A 417 29.48 24.78 -0.16
CA SER A 417 29.33 23.97 1.04
C SER A 417 29.51 22.49 0.68
N ALA A 418 29.44 21.59 1.66
CA ALA A 418 29.50 20.16 1.39
C ALA A 418 28.48 19.79 0.29
N ASN A 419 28.94 19.02 -0.69
CA ASN A 419 28.16 18.57 -1.85
C ASN A 419 27.54 19.70 -2.70
N LYS A 420 28.08 20.93 -2.65
CA LYS A 420 27.51 22.05 -3.40
C LYS A 420 28.58 22.93 -4.05
N PHE A 421 28.46 23.09 -5.36
CA PHE A 421 29.30 23.96 -6.17
C PHE A 421 28.45 24.94 -6.98
N LEU A 422 28.98 26.13 -7.20
CA LEU A 422 28.31 27.19 -7.95
C LEU A 422 29.33 28.00 -8.75
N GLY A 423 28.99 28.33 -9.98
CA GLY A 423 29.82 29.21 -10.81
C GLY A 423 29.02 29.89 -11.90
N PHE A 424 29.68 30.79 -12.64
CA PHE A 424 29.12 31.43 -13.83
C PHE A 424 29.87 30.92 -15.05
N VAL A 425 29.14 30.41 -16.05
CA VAL A 425 29.71 29.90 -17.29
C VAL A 425 29.01 30.57 -18.47
N ASN A 426 29.77 31.06 -19.42
CA ASN A 426 29.24 31.57 -20.69
C ASN A 426 28.75 30.37 -21.52
N LEU A 427 27.44 30.13 -21.58
CA LEU A 427 26.90 29.04 -22.36
C LEU A 427 26.52 29.52 -23.75
N GLN A 428 26.92 28.78 -24.78
CA GLN A 428 26.33 28.87 -26.11
C GLN A 428 24.89 28.36 -26.07
N GLY A 429 23.98 29.14 -26.64
CA GLY A 429 22.56 28.78 -26.64
C GLY A 429 22.22 27.57 -27.51
N ALA A 430 21.16 26.85 -27.14
CA ALA A 430 20.64 25.68 -27.85
C ALA A 430 21.68 24.56 -28.09
N SER A 431 22.65 24.46 -27.18
CA SER A 431 23.67 23.42 -27.13
C SER A 431 23.54 22.60 -25.84
N GLU A 432 24.51 21.75 -25.55
CA GLU A 432 24.46 20.78 -24.46
C GLU A 432 25.73 20.78 -23.59
N TYR A 433 25.59 20.46 -22.31
CA TYR A 433 26.70 20.32 -21.37
C TYR A 433 26.40 19.28 -20.28
N LYS A 434 27.42 18.95 -19.49
CA LYS A 434 27.40 18.10 -18.30
C LYS A 434 28.24 18.76 -17.21
N PHE A 435 28.16 18.25 -15.99
CA PHE A 435 29.15 18.55 -14.96
C PHE A 435 30.21 17.44 -14.88
N ILE A 436 31.42 17.78 -14.44
CA ILE A 436 32.52 16.85 -14.25
C ILE A 436 33.36 17.25 -13.03
N ASP A 437 33.87 16.27 -12.30
CA ASP A 437 34.66 16.51 -11.08
C ASP A 437 36.18 16.44 -11.29
N ASN A 438 36.64 16.09 -12.50
CA ASN A 438 38.05 15.88 -12.79
C ASN A 438 38.36 16.04 -14.31
N ASP A 439 39.60 15.74 -14.72
CA ASP A 439 40.15 15.96 -16.07
C ASP A 439 39.92 14.82 -17.08
N ALA A 440 39.07 13.85 -16.74
CA ALA A 440 38.73 12.72 -17.59
C ALA A 440 37.24 12.38 -17.46
N TRP A 441 36.65 11.78 -18.50
CA TRP A 441 35.28 11.24 -18.42
C TRP A 441 35.15 10.17 -17.35
N GLY A 442 33.98 10.11 -16.72
CA GLY A 442 33.67 9.07 -15.76
C GLY A 442 33.65 7.69 -16.43
N ASN A 443 34.12 6.72 -15.67
CA ASN A 443 34.27 5.33 -16.11
C ASN A 443 33.52 4.35 -15.18
N GLY A 444 32.72 4.87 -14.25
CA GLY A 444 31.96 4.10 -13.27
C GLY A 444 32.80 3.45 -12.16
N THR A 445 34.12 3.65 -12.12
CA THR A 445 34.96 3.09 -11.05
C THR A 445 34.96 4.00 -9.82
N LEU A 446 35.14 3.40 -8.64
CA LEU A 446 35.10 4.11 -7.34
C LEU A 446 36.02 5.33 -7.26
N THR A 447 37.22 5.22 -7.85
CA THR A 447 38.26 6.25 -7.86
C THR A 447 38.40 6.95 -9.21
N GLY A 448 37.52 6.66 -10.16
CA GLY A 448 37.46 7.35 -11.44
C GLY A 448 36.91 8.76 -11.29
N SER A 449 37.02 9.56 -12.34
CA SER A 449 36.25 10.81 -12.44
C SER A 449 34.75 10.51 -12.43
N ARG A 450 33.94 11.52 -12.13
CA ARG A 450 32.48 11.48 -12.21
C ARG A 450 32.00 12.59 -13.14
N ASP A 451 30.99 12.27 -13.91
CA ASP A 451 30.26 13.22 -14.74
C ASP A 451 28.76 13.09 -14.50
N TYR A 452 28.07 14.22 -14.58
CA TYR A 452 26.66 14.33 -14.22
C TYR A 452 25.88 14.98 -15.36
N GLY A 453 24.77 14.35 -15.73
CA GLY A 453 23.80 14.87 -16.67
C GLY A 453 22.42 15.05 -16.03
N LYS A 454 21.41 15.35 -16.85
CA LYS A 454 20.02 15.42 -16.40
C LYS A 454 19.40 14.03 -16.35
N GLY A 455 18.55 13.81 -15.35
CA GLY A 455 17.64 12.67 -15.30
C GLY A 455 16.36 12.89 -16.10
N ALA A 456 15.44 11.93 -16.03
CA ALA A 456 14.16 11.98 -16.73
C ALA A 456 13.19 13.06 -16.19
N THR A 457 13.42 13.53 -14.96
CA THR A 457 12.63 14.60 -14.33
C THR A 457 13.47 15.86 -14.25
N ASP A 458 12.89 17.00 -14.64
CA ASP A 458 13.57 18.29 -14.53
C ASP A 458 14.05 18.56 -13.10
N GLY A 459 15.30 19.01 -12.97
CA GLY A 459 15.94 19.27 -11.68
C GLY A 459 16.62 18.05 -11.04
N LEU A 460 16.43 16.83 -11.56
CA LEU A 460 17.19 15.66 -11.14
C LEU A 460 18.49 15.57 -11.94
N MET A 461 19.63 15.49 -11.25
CA MET A 461 20.91 15.14 -11.87
C MET A 461 21.27 13.68 -11.57
N LEU A 462 21.86 13.01 -12.54
CA LEU A 462 22.27 11.61 -12.43
C LEU A 462 23.71 11.44 -12.93
N GLU A 463 24.43 10.50 -12.33
CA GLU A 463 25.77 10.08 -12.78
C GLU A 463 25.71 8.99 -13.86
N SER A 464 24.66 8.17 -13.84
CA SER A 464 24.47 7.07 -14.78
C SER A 464 23.05 7.08 -15.35
N GLN A 465 22.90 6.52 -16.56
CA GLN A 465 21.64 6.57 -17.32
C GLN A 465 21.10 7.99 -17.48
N GLU A 466 22.02 8.96 -17.59
CA GLU A 466 21.71 10.37 -17.75
C GLU A 466 21.63 10.76 -19.22
N SER A 467 21.17 11.99 -19.46
CA SER A 467 21.35 12.67 -20.75
C SER A 467 22.05 14.00 -20.55
N ASN A 468 22.61 14.55 -21.63
CA ASN A 468 23.20 15.87 -21.57
C ASN A 468 22.18 16.93 -21.09
N ILE A 469 22.67 17.91 -20.34
CA ILE A 469 21.89 19.06 -19.89
C ILE A 469 21.78 20.05 -21.05
N ASN A 470 20.54 20.44 -21.38
CA ASN A 470 20.31 21.43 -22.42
C ASN A 470 20.64 22.82 -21.86
N SER A 471 21.48 23.57 -22.58
CA SER A 471 21.68 24.99 -22.30
C SER A 471 20.42 25.80 -22.62
N PRO A 472 20.29 27.01 -22.04
CA PRO A 472 19.25 27.96 -22.43
C PRO A 472 19.30 28.32 -23.91
N ALA A 473 18.21 28.88 -24.46
CA ALA A 473 18.15 29.19 -25.89
C ALA A 473 19.11 30.33 -26.32
N SER A 474 19.37 31.30 -25.45
CA SER A 474 20.27 32.42 -25.72
C SER A 474 21.69 32.14 -25.23
N THR A 475 22.69 32.57 -26.01
CA THR A 475 24.08 32.60 -25.53
C THR A 475 24.24 33.68 -24.44
N GLY A 476 24.94 33.36 -23.35
CA GLY A 476 25.18 34.32 -22.26
C GLY A 476 25.81 33.69 -21.03
N ASP A 477 26.06 34.51 -20.00
CA ASP A 477 26.58 34.03 -18.72
C ASP A 477 25.46 33.50 -17.83
N TYR A 478 25.56 32.23 -17.47
CA TYR A 478 24.57 31.57 -16.63
C TYR A 478 25.17 31.09 -15.33
N ARG A 479 24.41 31.24 -14.26
CA ARG A 479 24.72 30.66 -12.96
C ARG A 479 24.41 29.17 -13.00
N LEU A 480 25.44 28.36 -12.89
CA LEU A 480 25.35 26.91 -12.78
C LEU A 480 25.51 26.50 -11.32
N ILE A 481 24.67 25.57 -10.88
CA ILE A 481 24.70 25.01 -9.54
C ILE A 481 24.71 23.50 -9.69
N TRP A 482 25.71 22.88 -9.07
CA TRP A 482 25.69 21.45 -8.80
C TRP A 482 25.38 21.27 -7.30
N ASP A 483 24.32 20.52 -7.01
CA ASP A 483 23.83 20.22 -5.66
C ASP A 483 23.58 18.71 -5.60
N GLY A 484 24.43 18.01 -4.86
CA GLY A 484 24.54 16.55 -4.89
C GLY A 484 23.80 15.82 -3.79
#